data_AF-M5BNA0-F1
#
_entry.id   AF-M5BNA0-F1
#
_cell.length_a   1.000
_cell.length_b   1.000
_cell.length_c   1.000
_cell.angle_alpha   90.00
_cell.angle_beta   90.00
_cell.angle_gamma   90.00
#
_symmetry.space_group_name_H-M   'P 1'
#
loop_
_entity.id
_entity.type
_entity.pdbx_description
1 polymer ?
#
loop_
_entity_poly.entity_id
_entity_poly.type
_entity_poly.pdbx_seq_one_letter_code
_entity_poly.pdbx_strand_id
1 'polypeptide(L)'
;MGENIRGGNVDMDDFIVFKRLGKAPEDYPKDNTLPHVHVAKRMKERGGHTRLGDVIPYIFCLGGDGTSVKTGQADRAFHPDELRKAEGELKIDFEYYIAQQILPPVERLCDPIEGTDRARLAECLGRTFKQALSSF
;
A
#
# COMPACT_ATOMS: atom_id res chain seq x y z
N MET A 1 14.98 10.14 4.55
CA MET A 1 13.68 9.48 4.83
C MET A 1 13.38 8.39 3.81
N GLY A 2 13.39 8.68 2.50
CA GLY A 2 13.22 7.64 1.47
C GLY A 2 14.24 6.49 1.56
N GLU A 3 15.51 6.79 1.85
CA GLU A 3 16.55 5.77 2.08
C GLU A 3 16.30 4.91 3.33
N ASN A 4 15.73 5.47 4.40
CA ASN A 4 15.37 4.69 5.60
C ASN A 4 14.18 3.77 5.34
N ILE A 5 13.17 4.24 4.62
CA ILE A 5 12.01 3.44 4.23
C ILE A 5 12.45 2.28 3.32
N ARG A 6 13.22 2.57 2.26
CA ARG A 6 13.74 1.54 1.34
C ARG A 6 14.73 0.58 1.99
N GLY A 7 15.48 1.06 2.98
CA GLY A 7 16.42 0.25 3.75
C GLY A 7 15.75 -0.67 4.77
N GLY A 8 14.41 -0.60 4.93
CA GLY A 8 13.69 -1.38 5.94
C GLY A 8 13.98 -0.93 7.38
N ASN A 9 14.45 0.30 7.58
CA ASN A 9 14.77 0.86 8.90
C ASN A 9 13.56 1.53 9.56
N VAL A 10 12.35 1.21 9.10
CA VAL A 10 11.06 1.71 9.62
C VAL A 10 10.25 0.50 10.03
N ASP A 11 9.56 0.60 11.16
CA ASP A 11 8.77 -0.52 11.69
C ASP A 11 7.69 -0.93 10.68
N MET A 12 7.45 -2.23 10.54
CA MET A 12 6.38 -2.77 9.71
C MET A 12 5.02 -2.20 10.10
N ASP A 13 4.80 -1.93 11.39
CA ASP A 13 3.53 -1.42 11.90
C ASP A 13 3.18 -0.02 11.33
N ASP A 14 4.17 0.78 10.95
CA ASP A 14 3.97 2.09 10.31
C ASP A 14 3.39 1.99 8.89
N PHE A 15 3.42 0.80 8.29
CA PHE A 15 2.88 0.55 6.95
C PHE A 15 1.49 -0.10 6.98
N ILE A 16 0.93 -0.38 8.17
CA ILE A 16 -0.38 -1.01 8.28
C ILE A 16 -1.47 0.03 8.02
N VAL A 17 -2.29 -0.22 7.00
CA VAL A 17 -3.47 0.58 6.68
C VAL A 17 -4.71 -0.07 7.29
N PHE A 18 -5.48 0.71 8.04
CA PHE A 18 -6.73 0.24 8.65
C PHE A 18 -7.93 0.79 7.89
N LYS A 19 -8.81 -0.09 7.41
CA LYS A 19 -10.05 0.33 6.73
C LYS A 19 -11.26 -0.46 7.21
N ARG A 20 -12.34 0.28 7.51
CA ARG A 20 -13.61 -0.31 7.93
C ARG A 20 -14.40 -0.83 6.73
N LEU A 21 -14.95 -2.04 6.86
CA LEU A 21 -15.93 -2.58 5.92
C LEU A 21 -17.27 -1.85 6.04
N GLY A 22 -17.75 -1.31 4.93
CA GLY A 22 -19.06 -0.64 4.84
C GLY A 22 -20.23 -1.59 4.56
N LYS A 23 -19.94 -2.83 4.16
CA LYS A 23 -20.90 -3.93 3.91
C LYS A 23 -20.29 -5.25 4.39
N ALA A 24 -21.05 -6.35 4.42
CA ALA A 24 -20.43 -7.66 4.60
C ALA A 24 -19.50 -7.97 3.41
N PRO A 25 -18.38 -8.69 3.59
CA PRO A 25 -17.45 -9.02 2.51
C PRO A 25 -18.13 -9.63 1.28
N GLU A 26 -19.16 -10.46 1.48
CA GLU A 26 -19.93 -11.15 0.43
C GLU A 26 -20.78 -10.21 -0.42
N ASP A 27 -21.20 -9.08 0.16
CA ASP A 27 -22.09 -8.12 -0.50
C ASP A 27 -21.33 -7.18 -1.45
N TYR A 28 -20.00 -7.24 -1.47
CA TYR A 28 -19.17 -6.50 -2.42
C TYR A 28 -19.07 -7.24 -3.76
N PRO A 29 -19.16 -6.52 -4.91
CA PRO A 29 -19.00 -7.10 -6.23
C PRO A 29 -17.73 -7.97 -6.36
N LYS A 30 -17.78 -9.02 -7.18
CA LYS A 30 -16.63 -9.92 -7.37
C LYS A 30 -15.42 -9.19 -7.96
N ASP A 31 -15.67 -8.20 -8.80
CA ASP A 31 -14.71 -7.33 -9.48
C ASP A 31 -14.33 -6.07 -8.68
N ASN A 32 -14.77 -5.94 -7.42
CA ASN A 32 -14.36 -4.81 -6.58
C ASN A 32 -12.83 -4.75 -6.47
N THR A 33 -12.24 -3.56 -6.45
CA THR A 33 -10.78 -3.35 -6.41
C THR A 33 -10.32 -2.85 -5.04
N LEU A 34 -11.15 -2.98 -4.00
CA LEU A 34 -10.88 -2.44 -2.68
C LEU A 34 -9.94 -3.37 -1.88
N PRO A 35 -8.72 -2.94 -1.50
CA PRO A 35 -7.74 -3.78 -0.82
C PRO A 35 -8.27 -4.48 0.44
N HIS A 36 -8.88 -3.72 1.34
CA HIS A 36 -9.47 -4.23 2.58
C HIS A 36 -10.61 -5.23 2.37
N VAL A 37 -11.34 -5.16 1.26
CA VAL A 37 -12.39 -6.13 0.93
C VAL A 37 -11.76 -7.43 0.44
N HIS A 38 -10.73 -7.35 -0.39
CA HIS A 38 -9.96 -8.51 -0.85
C HIS A 38 -9.31 -9.27 0.31
N VAL A 39 -8.64 -8.54 1.20
CA VAL A 39 -8.07 -9.12 2.42
C VAL A 39 -9.16 -9.76 3.29
N ALA A 40 -10.30 -9.09 3.49
CA ALA A 40 -11.40 -9.65 4.27
C ALA A 40 -12.01 -10.92 3.66
N LYS A 41 -12.15 -10.99 2.33
CA LYS A 41 -12.61 -12.18 1.60
C LYS A 41 -11.60 -13.32 1.77
N ARG A 42 -10.31 -13.07 1.57
CA ARG A 42 -9.24 -14.07 1.75
C ARG A 42 -9.15 -14.58 3.19
N MET A 43 -9.32 -13.71 4.18
CA MET A 43 -9.39 -14.12 5.59
C MET A 43 -10.55 -15.10 5.82
N LYS A 44 -11.71 -14.87 5.21
CA LYS A 44 -12.87 -15.76 5.31
C LYS A 44 -12.66 -17.10 4.60
N GLU A 45 -12.07 -17.08 3.41
CA GLU A 45 -11.71 -18.30 2.67
C GLU A 45 -10.78 -19.23 3.46
N ARG A 46 -9.93 -18.64 4.32
CA ARG A 46 -9.04 -19.38 5.24
C ARG A 46 -9.70 -19.79 6.56
N GLY A 47 -11.03 -19.69 6.67
CA GLY A 47 -11.79 -20.05 7.87
C GLY A 47 -11.83 -18.96 8.95
N GLY A 48 -11.31 -17.76 8.66
CA GLY A 48 -11.43 -16.60 9.53
C GLY A 48 -12.85 -16.01 9.54
N HIS A 49 -13.04 -14.98 10.36
CA HIS A 49 -14.33 -14.32 10.54
C HIS A 49 -14.21 -12.83 10.25
N THR A 50 -14.98 -12.34 9.29
CA THR A 50 -15.08 -10.93 8.91
C THR A 50 -16.53 -10.55 8.64
N ARG A 51 -16.96 -9.39 9.14
CA ARG A 51 -18.36 -8.92 9.14
C ARG A 51 -18.44 -7.43 8.79
N LEU A 52 -19.66 -6.96 8.50
CA LEU A 52 -19.96 -5.54 8.34
C LEU A 52 -19.44 -4.76 9.55
N GLY A 53 -18.76 -3.63 9.29
CA GLY A 53 -18.28 -2.74 10.34
C GLY A 53 -16.93 -3.13 10.93
N ASP A 54 -16.39 -4.31 10.62
CA ASP A 54 -15.05 -4.70 11.04
C ASP A 54 -13.99 -3.79 10.42
N VAL A 55 -12.92 -3.54 11.17
CA VAL A 55 -11.73 -2.83 10.69
C VAL A 55 -10.72 -3.86 10.22
N ILE A 56 -10.39 -3.80 8.94
CA ILE A 56 -9.48 -4.75 8.30
C ILE A 56 -8.12 -4.08 8.14
N PRO A 57 -7.08 -4.56 8.84
CA PRO A 57 -5.72 -4.12 8.62
C PRO A 57 -5.17 -4.78 7.36
N TYR A 58 -4.42 -4.02 6.56
CA TYR A 58 -3.71 -4.55 5.42
C TYR A 58 -2.42 -3.78 5.15
N ILE A 59 -1.47 -4.46 4.51
CA ILE A 59 -0.18 -3.95 4.09
C ILE A 59 0.05 -4.34 2.62
N PHE A 60 0.54 -3.42 1.79
CA PHE A 60 0.94 -3.72 0.43
C PHE A 60 2.30 -4.41 0.37
N CYS A 61 2.35 -5.51 -0.38
CA CYS A 61 3.55 -6.32 -0.55
C CYS A 61 3.87 -6.59 -2.03
N LEU A 62 5.14 -6.89 -2.25
CA LEU A 62 5.72 -7.49 -3.45
C LEU A 62 5.98 -8.98 -3.18
N GLY A 63 6.17 -9.75 -4.25
CA GLY A 63 6.72 -11.10 -4.13
C GLY A 63 8.15 -11.08 -3.56
N GLY A 64 8.64 -12.23 -3.09
CA GLY A 64 9.98 -12.36 -2.50
C GLY A 64 11.11 -11.98 -3.46
N ASP A 65 10.88 -12.06 -4.76
CA ASP A 65 11.75 -11.59 -5.83
C ASP A 65 11.74 -10.05 -6.00
N GLY A 66 10.92 -9.34 -5.22
CA GLY A 66 10.73 -7.88 -5.31
C GLY A 66 9.89 -7.45 -6.50
N THR A 67 9.21 -8.37 -7.20
CA THR A 67 8.33 -8.00 -8.31
C THR A 67 6.90 -7.79 -7.82
N SER A 68 6.21 -6.86 -8.47
CA SER A 68 4.76 -6.74 -8.28
C SER A 68 4.12 -8.00 -8.83
N VAL A 69 3.17 -8.57 -8.06
CA VAL A 69 2.20 -9.51 -8.63
C VAL A 69 1.55 -8.79 -9.82
N LYS A 70 1.50 -9.44 -10.99
CA LYS A 70 1.02 -8.84 -12.26
C LYS A 70 -0.48 -8.50 -12.25
N THR A 71 -1.11 -8.63 -11.10
CA THR A 71 -2.54 -8.45 -10.86
C THR A 71 -2.79 -7.07 -10.24
N GLY A 72 -4.05 -6.72 -9.98
CA GLY A 72 -4.44 -5.38 -9.57
C GLY A 72 -3.87 -4.96 -8.21
N GLN A 73 -4.00 -3.68 -7.86
CA GLN A 73 -3.55 -3.14 -6.56
C GLN A 73 -4.10 -3.94 -5.37
N ALA A 74 -5.35 -4.40 -5.45
CA ALA A 74 -5.99 -5.16 -4.38
C ALA A 74 -5.31 -6.51 -4.09
N ASP A 75 -4.77 -7.16 -5.12
CA ASP A 75 -4.11 -8.47 -4.99
C ASP A 75 -2.75 -8.37 -4.28
N ARG A 76 -2.18 -7.16 -4.27
CA ARG A 76 -0.93 -6.84 -3.57
C ARG A 76 -1.15 -6.52 -2.10
N ALA A 77 -2.40 -6.50 -1.62
CA ALA A 77 -2.72 -6.23 -0.23
C ALA A 77 -2.80 -7.53 0.59
N PHE A 78 -2.09 -7.53 1.71
CA PHE A 78 -1.97 -8.67 2.62
C PHE A 78 -2.35 -8.29 4.03
N HIS A 79 -2.95 -9.22 4.79
CA HIS A 79 -3.08 -9.04 6.22
C HIS A 79 -1.67 -9.05 6.86
N PRO A 80 -1.38 -8.23 7.88
CA PRO A 80 -0.04 -8.18 8.49
C PRO A 80 0.47 -9.55 9.00
N ASP A 81 -0.43 -10.41 9.47
CA ASP A 81 -0.08 -11.79 9.85
C ASP A 81 0.41 -12.65 8.69
N GLU A 82 -0.03 -12.38 7.46
CA GLU A 82 0.45 -13.11 6.29
C GLU A 82 1.90 -12.74 6.01
N LEU A 83 2.25 -11.45 6.06
CA LEU A 83 3.61 -10.99 5.89
C LEU A 83 4.53 -11.55 6.99
N ARG A 84 4.09 -11.52 8.25
CA ARG A 84 4.84 -12.10 9.38
C ARG A 84 5.14 -13.59 9.22
N LYS A 85 4.24 -14.33 8.56
CA LYS A 85 4.36 -15.79 8.36
C LYS A 85 5.02 -16.18 7.03
N ALA A 86 5.22 -15.23 6.12
CA ALA A 86 5.67 -15.52 4.75
C ALA A 86 7.18 -15.87 4.65
N GLU A 87 7.95 -15.82 5.75
CA GLU A 87 9.36 -16.24 5.79
C GLU A 87 10.24 -15.69 4.63
N GLY A 88 9.95 -14.48 4.15
CA GLY A 88 10.70 -13.81 3.06
C GLY A 88 10.09 -13.97 1.65
N GLU A 89 8.99 -14.71 1.50
CA GLU A 89 8.21 -14.81 0.25
C GLU A 89 7.40 -13.55 -0.05
N LEU A 90 7.21 -12.67 0.94
CA LEU A 90 6.57 -11.37 0.79
C LEU A 90 7.49 -10.28 1.33
N LYS A 91 7.56 -9.15 0.61
CA LYS A 91 8.30 -7.95 1.01
C LYS A 91 7.38 -6.75 0.98
N ILE A 92 7.56 -5.79 1.89
CA ILE A 92 6.77 -4.56 1.88
C ILE A 92 7.04 -3.80 0.58
N ASP A 93 5.97 -3.33 -0.06
CA ASP A 93 6.07 -2.47 -1.24
C ASP A 93 6.31 -1.01 -0.82
N PHE A 94 7.56 -0.68 -0.47
CA PHE A 94 7.90 0.66 0.00
C PHE A 94 7.59 1.78 -1.02
N GLU A 95 7.75 1.52 -2.33
CA GLU A 95 7.47 2.50 -3.36
C GLU A 95 5.98 2.87 -3.41
N TYR A 96 5.09 1.92 -3.10
CA TYR A 96 3.67 2.22 -2.96
C TYR A 96 3.41 3.31 -1.93
N TYR A 97 3.98 3.18 -0.72
CA TYR A 97 3.72 4.13 0.36
C TYR A 97 4.32 5.49 0.05
N ILE A 98 5.53 5.52 -0.53
CA ILE A 98 6.16 6.78 -0.95
C ILE A 98 5.28 7.48 -2.00
N ALA A 99 4.88 6.77 -3.06
CA ALA A 99 4.16 7.37 -4.18
C ALA A 99 2.69 7.68 -3.88
N GLN A 100 1.99 6.82 -3.12
CA GLN A 100 0.54 6.90 -2.93
C GLN A 100 0.13 7.51 -1.59
N GLN A 101 0.97 7.47 -0.57
CA GLN A 101 0.62 7.97 0.77
C GLN A 101 1.44 9.18 1.20
N ILE A 102 2.76 9.19 0.96
CA ILE A 102 3.63 10.29 1.39
C ILE A 102 3.60 11.43 0.38
N LEU A 103 3.72 11.12 -0.91
CA LEU A 103 3.85 12.14 -1.96
C LEU A 103 2.60 13.06 -2.07
N PRO A 104 1.35 12.56 -2.16
CA PRO A 104 0.21 13.45 -2.40
C PRO A 104 -0.03 14.49 -1.29
N PRO A 105 0.12 14.16 0.01
CA PRO A 105 0.13 15.18 1.07
C PRO A 105 1.27 16.18 0.94
N VAL A 106 2.49 15.74 0.63
CA VAL A 106 3.65 16.63 0.46
C VAL A 106 3.43 17.60 -0.70
N GLU A 107 2.96 17.12 -1.85
CA GLU A 107 2.65 17.98 -3.00
C GLU A 107 1.57 19.01 -2.64
N ARG A 108 0.48 18.61 -1.97
CA ARG A 108 -0.57 19.55 -1.56
C ARG A 108 -0.08 20.62 -0.58
N LEU A 109 0.88 20.30 0.29
CA LEU A 109 1.47 21.26 1.21
C LEU A 109 2.40 22.25 0.51
N CYS A 110 3.08 21.80 -0.54
CA CYS A 110 4.05 22.60 -1.28
C CYS A 110 3.44 23.39 -2.44
N ASP A 111 2.25 23.02 -2.93
CA ASP A 111 1.53 23.66 -4.03
C ASP A 111 1.42 25.20 -3.91
N PRO A 112 1.12 25.81 -2.74
CA PRO A 112 1.03 27.27 -2.63
C PRO A 112 2.39 27.99 -2.52
N ILE A 113 3.53 27.28 -2.51
CA ILE A 113 4.85 27.87 -2.27
C ILE A 113 5.57 28.11 -3.61
N GLU A 114 5.65 29.37 -4.01
CA GLU A 114 6.36 29.80 -5.22
C GLU A 114 7.82 29.30 -5.23
N GLY A 115 8.24 28.62 -6.31
CA GLY A 115 9.59 28.06 -6.46
C GLY A 115 9.79 26.63 -5.92
N THR A 116 8.73 26.00 -5.38
CA THR A 116 8.70 24.58 -5.02
C THR A 116 8.14 23.76 -6.18
N ASP A 117 8.87 23.73 -7.30
CA ASP A 117 8.50 22.91 -8.45
C ASP A 117 8.47 21.42 -8.03
N ARG A 118 7.47 20.66 -8.51
CA ARG A 118 7.36 19.20 -8.32
C ARG A 118 8.67 18.47 -8.64
N ALA A 119 9.47 18.99 -9.57
CA ALA A 119 10.78 18.48 -9.92
C ALA A 119 11.84 18.57 -8.79
N ARG A 120 11.70 19.49 -7.82
CA ARG A 120 12.61 19.59 -6.66
C ARG A 120 12.19 18.68 -5.51
N LEU A 121 10.88 18.58 -5.25
CA LEU A 121 10.36 17.60 -4.29
C LEU A 121 10.73 16.17 -4.69
N ALA A 122 10.81 15.95 -6.00
CA ALA A 122 11.34 14.73 -6.59
C ALA A 122 12.73 14.31 -6.20
N GLU A 123 13.61 15.29 -6.22
CA GLU A 123 15.01 15.08 -6.01
C GLU A 123 15.25 14.76 -4.52
N CYS A 124 14.57 15.48 -3.62
CA CYS A 124 14.66 15.30 -2.18
C CYS A 124 14.10 13.95 -1.68
N LEU A 125 13.10 13.38 -2.37
CA LEU A 125 12.52 12.08 -2.00
C LEU A 125 13.25 10.87 -2.62
N GLY A 126 14.27 11.13 -3.45
CA GLY A 126 15.15 10.12 -4.02
C GLY A 126 14.53 9.45 -5.24
N ARG A 127 14.81 10.01 -6.43
CA ARG A 127 14.67 9.43 -7.78
C ARG A 127 13.44 8.52 -8.03
N THR A 128 12.22 8.93 -7.66
CA THR A 128 10.99 8.22 -8.12
C THR A 128 10.23 9.00 -9.20
N PHE A 129 10.49 10.30 -9.38
CA PHE A 129 9.57 11.13 -10.17
C PHE A 129 9.75 11.01 -11.69
N LYS A 130 10.89 10.51 -12.18
CA LYS A 130 11.08 10.30 -13.62
C LYS A 130 10.21 9.17 -14.20
N GLN A 131 9.74 8.22 -13.37
CA GLN A 131 8.90 7.11 -13.82
C GLN A 131 7.41 7.31 -13.52
N ALA A 132 7.06 8.01 -12.42
CA ALA A 132 5.66 8.30 -12.11
C ALA A 132 5.00 9.29 -13.10
N LEU A 133 5.79 10.19 -13.69
CA LEU A 133 5.31 11.18 -14.67
C LEU A 133 5.20 10.64 -16.11
N SER A 134 5.73 9.45 -16.42
CA SER A 134 5.59 8.83 -17.74
C SER A 134 4.32 8.00 -17.91
N SER A 135 3.42 8.00 -16.92
CA SER A 135 2.22 7.15 -16.90
C SER A 135 0.93 7.89 -16.53
N PHE A 136 0.91 9.21 -16.71
CA PHE A 136 -0.30 10.03 -16.73
C PHE A 136 -0.33 10.91 -17.97
#